data_AF-A0A2H0WPH8-F1
#
_entry.id   AF-A0A2H0WPH8-F1
#
_cell.length_a   1.000
_cell.length_b   1.000
_cell.length_c   1.000
_cell.angle_alpha   90.00
_cell.angle_beta   90.00
_cell.angle_gamma   90.00
#
_symmetry.space_group_name_H-M   'P 1'
#
loop_
_entity.id
_entity.type
_entity.pdbx_description
1 polymer ?
#
loop_
_entity_poly.entity_id
_entity_poly.type
_entity_poly.pdbx_seq_one_letter_code
_entity_poly.pdbx_strand_id
1 'polypeptide(L)' 'MQLTEQQITKFQAIYKTRFNKQLSRKEALEKGIKLARMMQIIYRPITKEQYQQLQTRNSQTENL' A
#
# COMPACT_ATOMS: atom_id res chain seq x y z
N MET A 1 8.64 -0.09 -14.48
CA MET A 1 9.03 -0.32 -13.07
C MET A 1 9.23 -1.80 -12.88
N GLN A 2 10.38 -2.21 -12.34
CA GLN A 2 10.70 -3.62 -12.09
C GLN A 2 10.76 -3.84 -10.59
N LEU A 3 10.08 -4.88 -10.09
CA LEU A 3 10.20 -5.31 -8.70
C LEU A 3 11.43 -6.21 -8.54
N THR A 4 12.14 -6.06 -7.43
CA THR A 4 13.25 -6.97 -7.08
C THR A 4 12.72 -8.33 -6.67
N GLU A 5 13.57 -9.36 -6.72
CA GLU A 5 13.22 -10.71 -6.24
C GLU A 5 12.67 -10.70 -4.81
N GLN A 6 13.35 -9.97 -3.92
CA GLN A 6 12.94 -9.84 -2.52
C GLN A 6 11.55 -9.20 -2.39
N GLN A 7 11.24 -8.19 -3.21
CA GLN A 7 9.92 -7.56 -3.22
C GLN A 7 8.84 -8.51 -3.72
N ILE A 8 9.13 -9.32 -4.74
CA ILE A 8 8.19 -10.31 -5.28
C ILE A 8 7.89 -11.39 -4.25
N THR A 9 8.92 -11.94 -3.60
CA THR A 9 8.77 -12.92 -2.52
C THR A 9 7.95 -12.35 -1.36
N LYS A 10 8.22 -11.10 -0.94
CA LYS A 10 7.44 -10.43 0.10
C LYS A 10 5.99 -10.23 -0.30
N PHE A 11 5.73 -9.85 -1.55
CA PHE A 11 4.37 -9.71 -2.08
C PHE A 11 3.62 -11.05 -2.06
N GLN A 12 4.25 -12.14 -2.49
CA GLN A 12 3.68 -13.50 -2.40
C GLN A 12 3.32 -13.89 -0.96
N ALA A 13 4.21 -13.62 -0.01
CA ALA A 13 3.97 -13.90 1.41
C ALA A 13 2.77 -13.12 1.96
N ILE A 14 2.69 -11.81 1.69
CA ILE A 14 1.56 -10.98 2.10
C ILE A 14 0.25 -11.50 1.50
N TYR A 15 0.26 -11.84 0.21
CA TYR A 15 -0.94 -12.32 -0.48
C TYR A 15 -1.41 -13.66 0.09
N LYS A 16 -0.48 -14.56 0.41
CA LYS A 16 -0.79 -15.83 1.09
C LYS A 16 -1.37 -15.58 2.48
N THR A 17 -0.74 -14.76 3.31
CA THR A 17 -1.22 -14.49 4.68
C THR A 17 -2.59 -13.81 4.70
N ARG A 18 -2.85 -12.87 3.78
CA ARG A 18 -4.10 -12.09 3.78
C ARG A 18 -5.26 -12.80 3.09
N PHE A 19 -4.99 -13.56 2.04
CA PHE A 19 -6.03 -14.14 1.18
C PHE A 19 -5.99 -15.66 1.09
N ASN A 20 -5.07 -16.31 1.80
CA ASN A 20 -4.80 -17.75 1.74
C ASN A 20 -4.56 -18.28 0.31
N LYS A 21 -4.01 -17.44 -0.57
CA LYS A 21 -3.75 -17.76 -1.97
C LYS A 21 -2.25 -17.70 -2.27
N GLN A 22 -1.72 -18.82 -2.75
CA GLN A 22 -0.35 -18.89 -3.24
C GLN A 22 -0.30 -18.32 -4.66
N LEU A 23 0.55 -17.33 -4.91
CA LEU A 23 0.78 -16.78 -6.24
C LEU A 23 2.02 -17.42 -6.87
N SER A 24 1.97 -17.68 -8.16
CA SER A 24 3.19 -17.89 -8.94
C SER A 24 4.03 -16.61 -8.97
N ARG A 25 5.30 -16.78 -9.34
CA ARG A 25 6.23 -15.66 -9.52
C ARG A 25 5.71 -14.61 -10.52
N LYS A 26 5.19 -15.08 -11.67
CA LYS A 26 4.66 -14.23 -12.73
C LYS A 26 3.45 -13.42 -12.26
N GLU A 27 2.51 -14.06 -11.58
CA GLU A 27 1.33 -13.38 -11.03
C GLU A 27 1.70 -12.34 -9.98
N ALA A 28 2.66 -12.66 -9.10
CA ALA A 28 3.14 -11.73 -8.09
C ALA A 28 3.82 -10.50 -8.70
N LEU A 29 4.63 -10.70 -9.74
CA LEU A 29 5.23 -9.60 -10.50
C LEU A 29 4.16 -8.72 -11.15
N GLU A 30 3.21 -9.31 -11.86
CA GLU A 30 2.16 -8.57 -12.56
C GLU A 30 1.27 -7.78 -11.60
N LYS A 31 0.76 -8.43 -10.55
CA LYS A 31 -0.09 -7.80 -9.54
C LYS A 31 0.66 -6.75 -8.74
N GLY A 32 1.92 -7.03 -8.37
CA GLY A 32 2.77 -6.11 -7.63
C GLY A 32 3.07 -4.83 -8.42
N ILE A 33 3.37 -4.93 -9.71
CA ILE A 33 3.57 -3.76 -10.58
C ILE A 33 2.28 -2.95 -10.71
N LYS A 34 1.13 -3.61 -10.91
CA LYS A 34 -0.18 -2.94 -10.98
C LYS A 34 -0.48 -2.16 -9.70
N LEU A 35 -0.24 -2.75 -8.52
CA LEU A 35 -0.42 -2.09 -7.24
C LEU A 35 0.50 -0.89 -7.09
N ALA A 36 1.80 -1.05 -7.37
CA ALA A 36 2.76 0.05 -7.27
C ALA A 36 2.39 1.21 -8.19
N ARG A 37 1.95 0.91 -9.42
CA ARG A 37 1.49 1.92 -10.37
C ARG A 37 0.23 2.63 -9.88
N MET A 38 -0.73 1.88 -9.33
CA MET A 38 -1.94 2.47 -8.75
C MET A 38 -1.57 3.45 -7.62
N MET A 39 -0.71 3.02 -6.69
CA MET A 39 -0.24 3.87 -5.59
C MET A 39 0.47 5.13 -6.09
N GLN A 40 1.30 5.05 -7.13
CA GLN A 40 1.93 6.24 -7.72
C GLN A 40 0.91 7.25 -8.26
N ILE A 41 -0.21 6.78 -8.79
CA ILE A 41 -1.25 7.66 -9.38
C ILE A 41 -2.12 8.28 -8.28
N ILE A 42 -2.48 7.50 -7.26
CA ILE A 42 -3.45 7.93 -6.25
C ILE A 42 -2.82 8.56 -5.01
N TYR A 43 -1.55 8.27 -4.72
CA TYR A 43 -0.89 8.77 -3.52
C TYR A 43 -0.67 10.28 -3.62
N ARG A 44 -1.39 11.02 -2.79
CA ARG A 44 -1.23 12.47 -2.64
C ARG A 44 -0.54 12.74 -1.30
N PRO A 45 0.75 13.09 -1.30
CA PRO A 45 1.41 13.48 -0.07
C PRO A 45 0.74 14.74 0.48
N ILE A 46 0.52 14.78 1.79
CA ILE A 46 0.05 15.97 2.50
C ILE A 46 1.22 16.64 3.22
N THR A 47 1.16 17.95 3.39
CA THR A 47 2.17 18.70 4.15
C THR A 47 2.07 18.40 5.66
N LYS A 48 3.09 18.79 6.43
CA LYS A 48 3.05 18.64 7.89
C LYS A 48 1.91 19.43 8.51
N GLU A 49 1.62 20.61 7.97
CA GLU A 49 0.53 21.48 8.41
C GLU A 49 -0.83 20.83 8.11
N GLN A 50 -1.01 20.27 6.91
CA GLN A 50 -2.21 19.51 6.55
C GLN A 50 -2.39 18.28 7.45
N TYR A 51 -1.30 17.61 7.82
CA TYR A 51 -1.34 16.50 8.78
C TYR A 51 -1.73 16.96 10.18
N GLN A 52 -1.18 18.07 10.68
CA GLN A 52 -1.57 18.64 11.97
C GLN A 52 -3.05 19.03 12.01
N GLN A 53 -3.57 19.64 10.94
CA GLN A 53 -4.99 19.97 10.81
C GLN A 53 -5.87 18.70 10.85
N LEU A 54 -5.44 17.62 10.19
CA LEU A 54 -6.13 16.33 10.24
C LEU A 54 -6.21 15.78 11.67
N GLN A 55 -5.10 15.83 12.41
CA GLN A 55 -5.03 15.33 13.79
C GLN A 55 -5.97 16.12 14.72
N THR A 56 -5.99 17.44 14.61
CA THR A 56 -6.90 18.30 15.38
C THR A 56 -8.37 18.01 15.08
N ARG A 57 -8.71 17.76 13.81
CA ARG A 57 -10.09 17.39 13.44
C ARG A 57 -10.49 16.04 14.02
N ASN A 58 -9.61 15.05 13.98
CA ASN A 58 -9.90 13.71 14.47
C ASN A 58 -10.15 13.71 15.99
N SER A 59 -9.32 14.42 16.77
CA SER A 59 -9.53 14.55 18.22
C SER A 59 -10.82 15.28 18.58
N GLN A 60 -11.26 16.25 17.77
CA GLN A 60 -12.56 16.90 17.95
C GLN A 60 -13.74 15.98 17.65
N THR A 61 -13.58 15.05 16.71
CA THR A 61 -14.65 14.11 16.33
C THR A 61 -14.75 12.91 17.28
N GLU A 62 -13.66 12.52 17.93
CA GLU A 62 -13.64 11.45 18.96
C GLU A 62 -14.24 11.87 20.31
N ASN A 63 -14.37 13.18 20.55
CA ASN A 63 -14.96 13.73 21.79
C ASN A 63 -16.44 14.12 21.65
N LEU A 64 -17.12 13.63 20.60
CA LEU A 64 -18.55 13.78 20.31
C LEU A 64 -19.28 12.46 20.57
#